data_AF-A0A924XTU0-F1
#
_entry.id   AF-A0A924XTU0-F1
#
_cell.length_a   1.000
_cell.length_b   1.000
_cell.length_c   1.000
_cell.angle_alpha   90.00
_cell.angle_beta   90.00
_cell.angle_gamma   90.00
#
_symmetry.space_group_name_H-M   'P 1'
#
loop_
_entity.id
_entity.type
_entity.pdbx_description
1 polymer ?
#
loop_
_entity_poly.entity_id
_entity_poly.type
_entity_poly.pdbx_seq_one_letter_code
_entity_poly.pdbx_strand_id
1 'polypeptide(L)'
;TAVQLMATDALRVQAAHRMARFHRRFDLVLCPTVPGPPPLADEPQSDPAGALLRDWAPWTMLFNLTRQPAISVPLGITAAGLPRSVQLAAALYRDDLVLRAARVLEVAKPAEPV
;
A
#
# COMPACT_ATOMS: atom_id res chain seq x y z
N THR A 1 5.24 -7.40 -26.80
CA THR A 1 5.64 -8.65 -27.49
C THR A 1 5.87 -9.76 -26.49
N ALA A 2 5.95 -11.03 -26.92
CA ALA A 2 6.26 -12.16 -26.02
C ALA A 2 7.59 -11.95 -25.28
N VAL A 3 8.63 -11.44 -25.97
CA VAL A 3 9.93 -11.12 -25.37
C VAL A 3 9.81 -10.07 -24.26
N GLN A 4 9.04 -9.01 -24.48
CA GLN A 4 8.81 -7.98 -23.46
C GLN A 4 8.07 -8.54 -22.25
N LEU A 5 7.07 -9.41 -22.47
CA LEU A 5 6.34 -10.05 -21.37
C LEU A 5 7.27 -10.91 -20.50
N MET A 6 8.11 -11.75 -21.13
CA MET A 6 9.09 -12.57 -20.42
C MET A 6 10.10 -11.73 -19.62
N ALA A 7 10.59 -10.64 -20.21
CA ALA A 7 11.51 -9.73 -19.54
C ALA A 7 10.85 -9.05 -18.32
N THR A 8 9.61 -8.60 -18.45
CA THR A 8 8.83 -8.01 -17.35
C THR A 8 8.56 -9.02 -16.24
N ASP A 9 8.24 -10.27 -16.59
CA ASP A 9 8.02 -11.31 -15.58
C ASP A 9 9.29 -11.63 -14.79
N ALA A 10 10.45 -11.67 -15.46
CA ALA A 10 11.74 -11.82 -14.79
C ALA A 10 12.01 -10.69 -13.78
N LEU A 11 11.69 -9.43 -14.15
CA LEU A 11 11.81 -8.29 -13.22
C LEU A 11 10.85 -8.41 -12.03
N ARG A 12 9.61 -8.86 -12.26
CA ARG A 12 8.63 -9.10 -11.20
C ARG A 12 9.11 -10.16 -10.21
N VAL A 13 9.70 -11.26 -10.70
CA VAL A 13 10.31 -12.30 -9.86
C VAL A 13 11.49 -11.75 -9.05
N GLN A 14 12.35 -10.93 -9.66
CA GLN A 14 13.45 -10.27 -8.94
C GLN A 14 12.93 -9.35 -7.83
N ALA A 15 11.88 -8.58 -8.09
CA ALA A 15 11.24 -7.73 -7.09
C ALA A 15 10.69 -8.56 -5.90
N ALA A 16 10.02 -9.68 -6.19
CA ALA A 16 9.51 -10.58 -5.17
C ALA A 16 10.64 -11.16 -4.30
N HIS A 17 11.76 -11.56 -4.89
CA HIS A 17 12.94 -12.02 -4.12
C HIS A 17 13.56 -10.91 -3.26
N ARG A 18 13.60 -9.66 -3.73
CA ARG A 18 14.08 -8.54 -2.92
C ARG A 18 13.17 -8.30 -1.71
N MET A 19 11.85 -8.32 -1.91
CA MET A 19 10.90 -8.17 -0.81
C MET A 19 10.95 -9.34 0.19
N ALA A 20 11.11 -10.58 -0.30
CA ALA A 20 11.33 -11.73 0.58
C ALA A 20 12.59 -11.60 1.44
N ARG A 21 13.68 -11.01 0.90
CA ARG A 21 14.89 -10.71 1.68
C ARG A 21 14.67 -9.56 2.67
N PHE A 22 13.91 -8.54 2.30
CA PHE A 22 13.53 -7.46 3.22
C PHE A 22 12.83 -8.04 4.46
N HIS A 23 11.89 -8.97 4.26
CA HIS A 23 11.17 -9.63 5.34
C HIS A 23 11.99 -10.63 6.18
N ARG A 24 13.26 -10.88 5.82
CA ARG A 24 14.19 -11.58 6.75
C ARG A 24 14.71 -10.66 7.85
N ARG A 25 14.60 -9.35 7.67
CA ARG A 25 15.09 -8.34 8.61
C ARG A 25 13.96 -7.55 9.28
N PHE A 26 12.85 -7.33 8.59
CA PHE A 26 11.74 -6.54 9.07
C PHE A 26 10.42 -7.29 8.91
N ASP A 27 9.66 -7.42 9.99
CA ASP A 27 8.41 -8.20 9.96
C ASP A 27 7.29 -7.48 9.18
N LEU A 28 7.31 -6.15 9.18
CA LEU A 28 6.27 -5.29 8.59
C LEU A 28 6.86 -4.17 7.74
N VAL A 29 6.10 -3.78 6.71
CA VAL A 29 6.22 -2.51 6.00
C VAL A 29 5.06 -1.62 6.44
N LEU A 30 5.33 -0.36 6.78
CA LEU A 30 4.34 0.67 7.06
C LEU A 30 4.52 1.82 6.07
N CYS A 31 3.46 2.17 5.35
CA CYS A 31 3.46 3.29 4.40
C CYS A 31 2.08 3.97 4.36
N PRO A 32 1.94 5.16 3.75
CA PRO A 32 0.62 5.68 3.42
C PRO A 32 -0.14 4.72 2.49
N THR A 33 -1.46 4.63 2.63
CA THR A 33 -2.28 3.85 1.67
C THR A 33 -2.37 4.56 0.33
N VAL A 34 -2.61 5.87 0.36
CA VAL A 34 -2.72 6.76 -0.81
C VAL A 34 -1.93 8.05 -0.56
N PRO A 35 -1.45 8.74 -1.59
CA PRO A 35 -0.50 9.87 -1.45
C PRO A 35 -1.12 11.14 -0.89
N GLY A 36 -2.42 11.32 -1.09
CA GLY A 36 -3.10 12.56 -0.78
C GLY A 36 -4.56 12.36 -0.36
N PRO A 37 -5.26 13.47 -0.09
CA PRO A 37 -6.69 13.44 0.16
C PRO A 37 -7.48 12.94 -1.06
N PRO A 38 -8.73 12.50 -0.88
CA PRO A 38 -9.62 12.22 -2.01
C PRO A 38 -9.71 13.44 -2.95
N PRO A 39 -9.55 13.26 -4.28
CA PRO A 39 -9.74 14.35 -5.24
C PRO A 39 -11.21 14.77 -5.31
N LEU A 40 -11.48 15.91 -5.95
CA LEU A 40 -12.86 16.31 -6.24
C LEU A 40 -13.47 15.36 -7.29
N ALA A 41 -14.78 15.13 -7.19
CA ALA A 41 -15.48 14.18 -8.08
C ALA A 41 -15.45 14.61 -9.55
N ASP A 42 -15.38 15.91 -9.81
CA ASP A 42 -15.35 16.55 -11.12
C ASP A 42 -13.94 16.99 -11.54
N GLU A 43 -12.90 16.60 -10.80
CA GLU A 43 -11.53 16.93 -11.14
C GLU A 43 -11.10 16.21 -12.44
N PRO A 44 -10.66 16.95 -13.48
CA PRO A 44 -10.35 16.35 -14.77
C PRO A 44 -9.07 15.51 -14.70
N GLN A 45 -9.16 14.24 -15.12
CA GLN A 45 -8.02 13.32 -15.19
C GLN A 45 -7.60 13.06 -16.64
N SER A 46 -6.50 13.69 -17.09
CA SER A 46 -6.00 13.61 -18.47
C SER A 46 -5.17 12.36 -18.78
N ASP A 47 -4.58 11.73 -17.75
CA ASP A 47 -3.75 10.53 -17.86
C ASP A 47 -4.15 9.51 -16.78
N PRO A 48 -5.23 8.72 -17.01
CA PRO A 48 -5.72 7.79 -16.00
C PRO A 48 -4.72 6.70 -15.61
N ALA A 49 -3.90 6.23 -16.56
CA ALA A 49 -2.93 5.18 -16.31
C ALA A 49 -1.75 5.68 -15.47
N GLY A 50 -1.22 6.86 -15.77
CA GLY A 50 -0.18 7.47 -14.95
C GLY A 50 -0.71 7.96 -13.61
N ALA A 51 -1.94 8.45 -13.56
CA ALA A 51 -2.60 8.82 -12.30
C ALA A 51 -2.73 7.61 -11.37
N LEU A 52 -3.08 6.43 -11.89
CA LEU A 52 -3.13 5.21 -11.07
C LEU A 52 -1.79 4.96 -10.36
N LEU A 53 -0.66 5.13 -11.04
CA LEU A 53 0.66 4.88 -10.47
C LEU A 53 1.16 6.00 -9.57
N ARG A 54 0.85 7.26 -9.88
CA ARG A 54 1.34 8.43 -9.15
C ARG A 54 0.45 8.82 -7.98
N ASP A 55 -0.85 8.85 -8.21
CA ASP A 55 -1.82 9.54 -7.36
C ASP A 55 -2.71 8.56 -6.56
N TRP A 56 -2.77 7.29 -6.96
CA TRP A 56 -3.63 6.29 -6.32
C TRP A 56 -2.88 5.13 -5.67
N ALA A 57 -1.95 4.51 -6.40
CA ALA A 57 -1.36 3.23 -6.02
C ALA A 57 0.19 3.17 -6.03
N PRO A 58 0.95 4.24 -5.71
CA PRO A 58 2.42 4.19 -5.79
C PRO A 58 3.02 3.18 -4.80
N TRP A 59 2.37 2.92 -3.67
CA TRP A 59 2.82 1.93 -2.68
C TRP A 59 2.05 0.62 -2.75
N THR A 60 0.72 0.68 -2.96
CA THR A 60 -0.15 -0.51 -2.89
C THR A 60 0.13 -1.51 -4.02
N MET A 61 0.53 -1.03 -5.20
CA MET A 61 0.81 -1.89 -6.35
C MET A 61 2.01 -2.80 -6.13
N LEU A 62 2.98 -2.38 -5.31
CA LEU A 62 4.14 -3.19 -4.96
C LEU A 62 3.72 -4.51 -4.30
N PHE A 63 2.72 -4.49 -3.43
CA PHE A 63 2.24 -5.66 -2.71
C PHE A 63 1.45 -6.62 -3.62
N ASN A 64 0.77 -6.11 -4.65
CA ASN A 64 0.19 -6.96 -5.70
C ASN A 64 1.28 -7.67 -6.52
N LEU A 65 2.33 -6.94 -6.91
CA LEU A 65 3.43 -7.48 -7.72
C LEU A 65 4.26 -8.52 -6.95
N THR A 66 4.51 -8.24 -5.67
CA THR A 66 5.41 -9.04 -4.81
C THR A 66 4.68 -9.96 -3.82
N ARG A 67 3.34 -9.91 -3.83
CA ARG A 67 2.36 -10.84 -3.23
C ARG A 67 2.18 -10.79 -1.71
N GLN A 68 2.69 -9.77 -1.02
CA GLN A 68 2.52 -9.62 0.43
C GLN A 68 1.03 -9.48 0.76
N PRO A 69 0.55 -10.07 1.87
CA PRO A 69 -0.70 -9.63 2.47
C PRO A 69 -0.52 -8.18 2.93
N ALA A 70 -1.51 -7.33 2.65
CA ALA A 70 -1.52 -5.93 3.04
C ALA A 70 -2.93 -5.48 3.46
N ILE A 71 -3.01 -4.57 4.44
CA ILE A 71 -4.26 -4.01 4.94
C ILE A 71 -4.15 -2.50 5.08
N SER A 72 -5.22 -1.79 4.74
CA SER A 72 -5.35 -0.35 4.99
C SER A 72 -6.07 -0.12 6.31
N VAL A 73 -5.43 0.61 7.21
CA VAL A 73 -5.94 0.93 8.55
C VAL A 73 -6.28 2.42 8.61
N PRO A 74 -7.56 2.79 8.83
CA PRO A 74 -7.95 4.18 9.02
C PRO A 74 -7.28 4.80 10.26
N LEU A 75 -6.64 5.95 10.11
CA LEU A 75 -6.01 6.69 11.21
C LEU A 75 -6.84 7.90 11.67
N GLY A 76 -8.00 8.14 11.06
CA GLY A 76 -8.93 9.20 11.44
C GLY A 76 -9.17 10.19 10.32
N ILE A 77 -9.61 11.38 10.72
CA ILE A 77 -10.04 12.45 9.82
C ILE A 77 -9.07 13.62 9.99
N THR A 78 -8.79 14.35 8.90
CA THR A 78 -8.02 15.61 8.94
C THR A 78 -8.87 16.76 9.48
N ALA A 79 -8.26 17.90 9.80
CA ALA A 79 -8.97 19.14 10.09
C ALA A 79 -9.95 19.57 8.97
N ALA A 80 -9.71 19.14 7.72
CA ALA A 80 -10.58 19.41 6.57
C ALA A 80 -11.74 18.40 6.43
N GLY A 81 -11.92 17.47 7.38
CA GLY A 81 -13.00 16.48 7.32
C GLY A 81 -12.71 15.28 6.40
N LEU A 82 -11.47 15.08 5.97
CA LEU A 82 -11.10 14.02 5.01
C LEU A 82 -10.41 12.82 5.67
N PRO A 83 -10.66 11.58 5.21
CA PRO A 83 -10.06 10.39 5.82
C PRO A 83 -8.55 10.27 5.55
N ARG A 84 -7.82 9.74 6.53
CA ARG A 84 -6.43 9.31 6.41
C ARG A 84 -6.28 7.85 6.77
N SER A 85 -5.31 7.18 6.16
CA SER A 85 -4.99 5.79 6.46
C SER A 85 -3.53 5.48 6.23
N VAL A 86 -3.07 4.40 6.85
CA VAL A 86 -1.79 3.76 6.55
C VAL A 86 -2.04 2.35 6.03
N GLN A 87 -1.12 1.85 5.23
CA GLN A 87 -1.07 0.48 4.81
C GLN A 87 0.02 -0.26 5.58
N LEU A 88 -0.33 -1.43 6.08
CA LEU A 88 0.58 -2.41 6.66
C LEU A 88 0.71 -3.60 5.72
N ALA A 89 1.92 -4.08 5.48
CA ALA A 89 2.17 -5.32 4.75
C ALA A 89 3.17 -6.20 5.49
N ALA A 90 2.98 -7.51 5.45
CA ALA A 90 3.89 -8.49 6.05
C ALA A 90 4.47 -9.45 5.01
N ALA A 91 5.35 -10.35 5.45
CA ALA A 91 5.84 -11.42 4.59
C ALA A 91 4.70 -12.24 3.98
N LEU A 92 4.96 -12.87 2.83
CA LEU A 92 4.02 -13.76 2.16
C LEU A 92 3.46 -14.80 3.15
N TYR A 93 2.13 -14.97 3.16
CA TYR A 93 1.39 -15.87 4.07
C TYR A 93 1.36 -15.45 5.56
N ARG A 94 1.69 -14.20 5.88
CA ARG A 94 1.64 -13.66 7.25
C ARG A 94 0.48 -12.71 7.49
N ASP A 95 -0.70 -13.07 6.97
CA ASP A 95 -1.97 -12.37 7.23
C ASP A 95 -2.25 -12.24 8.74
N ASP A 96 -1.84 -13.25 9.53
CA ASP A 96 -1.89 -13.23 11.00
C ASP A 96 -1.20 -12.00 11.58
N LEU A 97 -0.02 -11.67 11.06
CA LEU A 97 0.78 -10.55 11.56
C LEU A 97 0.20 -9.21 11.12
N VAL A 98 -0.27 -9.13 9.87
CA VAL A 98 -0.93 -7.93 9.33
C VAL A 98 -2.16 -7.58 10.17
N LEU A 99 -3.02 -8.56 10.45
CA LEU A 99 -4.24 -8.36 11.25
C LEU A 99 -3.92 -7.97 12.70
N ARG A 100 -2.92 -8.61 13.33
CA ARG A 100 -2.48 -8.26 14.69
C ARG A 100 -1.95 -6.83 14.76
N ALA A 101 -1.13 -6.43 13.79
CA ALA A 101 -0.56 -5.09 13.74
C ALA A 101 -1.64 -4.02 13.47
N ALA A 102 -2.59 -4.32 12.57
CA ALA A 102 -3.73 -3.44 12.33
C ALA A 102 -4.54 -3.22 13.61
N ARG A 103 -4.79 -4.29 14.39
CA ARG A 103 -5.51 -4.18 15.66
C ARG A 103 -4.80 -3.28 16.67
N VAL A 104 -3.47 -3.30 16.71
CA VAL A 104 -2.70 -2.40 17.58
C VAL A 104 -2.93 -0.95 17.18
N LEU A 105 -2.88 -0.64 15.88
CA LEU A 105 -3.14 0.71 15.38
C LEU A 105 -4.58 1.18 15.66
N GLU A 106 -5.57 0.30 15.46
CA GLU A 106 -6.97 0.62 15.76
C GLU A 106 -7.20 0.97 17.23
N VAL A 107 -6.55 0.23 18.15
CA VAL A 107 -6.69 0.46 19.61
C VAL A 107 -5.91 1.69 20.06
N ALA A 108 -4.76 1.97 19.44
CA ALA A 108 -3.92 3.12 19.78
C ALA A 108 -4.45 4.44 19.21
N LYS A 109 -5.36 4.39 18.23
CA LYS A 109 -5.85 5.58 17.53
C LYS A 109 -6.54 6.54 18.52
N PRO A 110 -6.13 7.83 18.58
CA PRO A 110 -6.80 8.82 19.40
C PRO A 110 -8.23 9.09 18.89
N ALA A 111 -9.13 9.42 19.82
CA ALA A 111 -10.54 9.68 19.52
C ALA A 111 -10.78 11.01 18.78
N GLU A 112 -9.81 11.92 18.78
CA GLU A 112 -9.95 13.28 18.29
C GLU A 112 -9.34 13.52 16.89
N PRO A 113 -9.87 14.48 16.12
CA PRO A 113 -9.27 14.92 14.86
C PRO A 113 -7.89 15.55 15.11
N VAL A 114 -6.90 15.20 14.28
CA VAL A 114 -5.56 15.80 14.27
C VAL A 114 -5.36 16.61 13.00
#